data_AF-A0A7C3R0U6-F1
#
_entry.id   AF-A0A7C3R0U6-F1
#
_cell.length_a   1.000
_cell.length_b   1.000
_cell.length_c   1.000
_cell.angle_alpha   90.00
_cell.angle_beta   90.00
_cell.angle_gamma   90.00
#
_symmetry.space_group_name_H-M   'P 1'
#
loop_
_entity.id
_entity.type
_entity.pdbx_description
1 polymer ?
#
loop_
_entity_poly.entity_id
_entity_poly.type
_entity_poly.pdbx_seq_one_letter_code
_entity_poly.pdbx_strand_id
1 'polypeptide(L)'
;MKGNLTRQALEWFERGEHEIETAQLLYEAQGHTDAIAYHVQQAIEKYLKGYLILNGEKPPRTHDLGALLNLVSRFRPDLYAPFIELCEKATRYYIESRYPPGPPAVYDRSEIKTDLDLAWRLVKLIRESP
;
A
#
# COMPACT_ATOMS: atom_id res chain seq x y z
N MET A 1 14.99 11.30 -20.01
CA MET A 1 13.84 10.38 -19.87
C MET A 1 13.87 9.63 -18.53
N LYS A 2 14.93 8.86 -18.19
CA LYS A 2 15.05 8.19 -16.88
C LYS A 2 14.87 9.13 -15.66
N GLY A 3 15.52 10.30 -15.66
CA GLY A 3 15.42 11.24 -14.54
C GLY A 3 14.02 11.79 -14.24
N ASN A 4 13.13 11.86 -15.24
CA ASN A 4 11.74 12.29 -15.02
C ASN A 4 10.90 11.18 -14.35
N LEU A 5 11.11 9.93 -14.76
CA LEU A 5 10.44 8.78 -14.16
C LEU A 5 10.86 8.57 -12.71
N THR A 6 12.16 8.69 -12.42
CA THR A 6 12.68 8.64 -11.05
C THR A 6 12.02 9.71 -10.17
N ARG A 7 11.95 10.96 -10.64
CA ARG A 7 11.29 12.03 -9.89
C ARG A 7 9.81 11.71 -9.63
N GLN A 8 9.06 11.29 -10.65
CA GLN A 8 7.66 10.92 -10.48
C GLN A 8 7.49 9.77 -9.48
N ALA A 9 8.30 8.72 -9.57
CA ALA A 9 8.27 7.62 -8.62
C ALA A 9 8.53 8.09 -7.18
N LEU A 10 9.50 9.00 -6.98
CA LEU A 10 9.78 9.58 -5.66
C LEU A 10 8.61 10.41 -5.12
N GLU A 11 7.92 11.17 -5.96
CA GLU A 11 6.69 11.90 -5.57
C GLU A 11 5.57 10.93 -5.13
N TRP A 12 5.49 9.75 -5.74
CA TRP A 12 4.58 8.69 -5.29
C TRP A 12 5.02 8.08 -3.95
N PHE A 13 6.32 7.84 -3.76
CA PHE A 13 6.87 7.30 -2.51
C PHE A 13 6.69 8.26 -1.34
N GLU A 14 6.94 9.55 -1.53
CA GLU A 14 6.71 10.59 -0.51
C GLU A 14 5.25 10.60 -0.06
N ARG A 15 4.30 10.56 -1.01
CA ARG A 15 2.89 10.46 -0.66
C ARG A 15 2.57 9.15 0.06
N GLY A 16 3.19 8.04 -0.34
CA GLY A 16 3.03 6.75 0.34
C GLY A 16 3.61 6.75 1.76
N GLU A 17 4.69 7.48 1.99
CA GLU A 17 5.32 7.66 3.30
C GLU A 17 4.37 8.38 4.26
N HIS A 18 3.74 9.48 3.82
CA HIS A 18 2.72 10.16 4.63
C HIS A 18 1.56 9.22 5.03
N GLU A 19 1.13 8.32 4.14
CA GLU A 19 0.05 7.37 4.44
C GLU A 19 0.46 6.35 5.50
N ILE A 20 1.63 5.72 5.36
CA ILE A 20 2.07 4.67 6.31
C ILE A 20 2.41 5.25 7.68
N GLU A 21 2.97 6.46 7.73
CA GLU A 21 3.19 7.20 8.97
C GLU A 21 1.87 7.59 9.63
N THR A 22 0.88 8.03 8.85
CA THR A 22 -0.46 8.33 9.37
C THR A 22 -1.12 7.07 9.95
N ALA A 23 -1.04 5.92 9.25
CA ALA A 23 -1.52 4.65 9.77
C ALA A 23 -0.86 4.28 11.11
N GLN A 24 0.46 4.47 11.21
CA GLN A 24 1.23 4.22 12.43
C GLN A 24 0.79 5.14 13.59
N LEU A 25 0.67 6.45 13.33
CA LEU A 25 0.24 7.42 14.34
C LEU A 25 -1.18 7.12 14.85
N LEU A 26 -2.10 6.77 13.95
CA LEU A 26 -3.47 6.37 14.34
C LEU A 26 -3.44 5.07 15.16
N TYR A 27 -2.58 4.12 14.82
CA TYR A 27 -2.43 2.90 15.60
C TYR A 27 -1.86 3.17 17.01
N GLU A 28 -0.90 4.07 17.15
CA GLU A 28 -0.34 4.43 18.45
C GLU A 28 -1.32 5.22 19.32
N ALA A 29 -2.10 6.11 18.70
CA ALA A 29 -3.10 6.94 19.36
C ALA A 29 -4.42 6.20 19.69
N GLN A 30 -4.48 4.87 19.53
CA GLN A 30 -5.71 4.09 19.71
C GLN A 30 -6.89 4.54 18.81
N GLY A 31 -6.58 5.05 17.61
CA GLY A 31 -7.56 5.45 16.62
C GLY A 31 -8.38 4.31 16.03
N HIS A 32 -9.38 4.68 15.23
CA HIS A 32 -10.31 3.76 14.57
C HIS A 32 -9.62 2.85 13.55
N THR A 33 -9.97 1.57 13.58
CA THR A 33 -9.29 0.52 12.81
C THR A 33 -9.54 0.60 11.31
N ASP A 34 -10.71 1.07 10.89
CA ASP A 34 -11.04 1.35 9.49
C ASP A 34 -10.18 2.46 8.89
N ALA A 35 -9.95 3.53 9.64
CA ALA A 35 -9.08 4.62 9.20
C ALA A 35 -7.62 4.11 9.05
N ILE A 36 -7.14 3.31 10.00
CA ILE A 36 -5.79 2.71 9.91
C ILE A 36 -5.70 1.80 8.67
N ALA A 37 -6.68 0.91 8.48
CA ALA A 37 -6.77 0.02 7.33
C ALA A 37 -6.78 0.76 6.00
N TYR A 38 -7.53 1.87 5.91
CA TYR A 38 -7.55 2.73 4.73
C TYR A 38 -6.17 3.30 4.41
N HIS A 39 -5.48 3.87 5.40
CA HIS A 39 -4.13 4.43 5.21
C HIS A 39 -3.10 3.34 4.87
N VAL A 40 -3.22 2.12 5.43
CA VAL A 40 -2.40 0.96 5.02
C VAL A 40 -2.61 0.65 3.54
N GLN A 41 -3.86 0.56 3.07
CA GLN A 41 -4.15 0.31 1.65
C GLN A 41 -3.57 1.41 0.76
N GLN A 42 -3.75 2.67 1.14
CA GLN A 42 -3.27 3.83 0.39
C GLN A 42 -1.74 3.89 0.33
N ALA A 43 -1.04 3.53 1.40
CA ALA A 43 0.42 3.44 1.41
C ALA A 43 0.91 2.39 0.42
N ILE A 44 0.39 1.16 0.51
CA ILE A 44 0.77 0.05 -0.38
C ILE A 44 0.52 0.44 -1.84
N GLU A 45 -0.66 1.00 -2.15
CA GLU A 45 -1.01 1.42 -3.52
C GLU A 45 0.02 2.40 -4.09
N LYS A 46 0.37 3.43 -3.32
CA LYS A 46 1.26 4.48 -3.78
C LYS A 46 2.68 3.96 -4.00
N TYR A 47 3.17 3.10 -3.12
CA TYR A 47 4.48 2.47 -3.30
C TYR A 47 4.52 1.51 -4.48
N LEU A 48 3.51 0.66 -4.67
CA LEU A 48 3.46 -0.24 -5.84
C LEU A 48 3.39 0.54 -7.15
N LYS A 49 2.55 1.59 -7.23
CA LYS A 49 2.46 2.45 -8.41
C LYS A 49 3.75 3.23 -8.67
N GLY A 50 4.37 3.78 -7.63
CA GLY A 50 5.67 4.44 -7.74
C GLY A 50 6.75 3.49 -8.27
N TYR A 51 6.74 2.23 -7.81
CA TYR A 51 7.71 1.23 -8.26
C TYR A 51 7.52 0.85 -9.73
N LEU A 52 6.29 0.73 -10.20
CA LEU A 52 6.01 0.54 -11.64
C LEU A 52 6.56 1.70 -12.46
N ILE A 53 6.31 2.95 -12.02
CA ILE A 53 6.81 4.15 -12.71
C ILE A 53 8.34 4.16 -12.75
N LEU A 54 9.00 3.82 -11.65
CA LEU A 54 10.46 3.74 -11.56
C LEU A 54 11.06 2.78 -12.61
N ASN A 55 10.34 1.68 -12.87
CA ASN A 55 10.70 0.68 -13.88
C ASN A 55 10.20 1.01 -15.29
N GLY A 56 9.65 2.21 -15.51
CA GLY A 56 9.16 2.67 -16.81
C GLY A 56 7.81 2.09 -17.21
N GLU A 57 7.09 1.46 -16.29
CA GLU A 57 5.74 0.92 -16.52
C GLU A 57 4.68 1.89 -16.00
N LYS A 58 3.72 2.27 -16.86
CA LYS A 58 2.62 3.14 -16.47
C LYS A 58 1.61 2.34 -15.63
N PRO A 59 1.33 2.72 -14.37
CA PRO A 59 0.42 1.98 -13.53
C PRO A 59 -1.02 2.04 -14.08
N PRO A 60 -1.77 0.92 -14.03
CA PRO A 60 -3.17 0.90 -14.44
C PRO A 60 -4.04 1.74 -13.49
N ARG A 61 -5.20 2.19 -14.00
CA ARG A 61 -6.22 2.88 -13.19
C ARG A 61 -7.04 1.87 -12.38
N THR A 62 -6.41 1.26 -11.38
CA THR A 62 -7.02 0.32 -10.43
C THR A 62 -6.58 0.64 -9.00
N HIS A 63 -7.37 0.14 -8.05
CA HIS A 63 -7.07 0.12 -6.62
C HIS A 63 -6.83 -1.31 -6.09
N ASP A 64 -6.87 -2.29 -7.00
CA ASP A 64 -6.55 -3.68 -6.70
C ASP A 64 -5.04 -3.83 -6.49
N LEU A 65 -4.66 -4.03 -5.23
CA LEU A 65 -3.25 -4.16 -4.84
C LEU A 65 -2.66 -5.50 -5.27
N GLY A 66 -3.47 -6.56 -5.37
CA GLY A 66 -3.00 -7.86 -5.85
C GLY A 66 -2.61 -7.77 -7.33
N ALA A 67 -3.42 -7.08 -8.13
CA ALA A 67 -3.11 -6.79 -9.53
C ALA A 67 -1.85 -5.91 -9.66
N LEU A 68 -1.70 -4.88 -8.82
CA LEU A 68 -0.50 -4.04 -8.83
C LEU A 68 0.75 -4.81 -8.39
N LEU A 69 0.67 -5.65 -7.36
CA LEU A 69 1.77 -6.48 -6.89
C LEU A 69 2.19 -7.49 -7.96
N ASN A 70 1.23 -8.06 -8.69
CA ASN A 70 1.51 -8.95 -9.81
C ASN A 70 2.26 -8.24 -10.96
N LEU A 71 2.01 -6.95 -11.20
CA LEU A 71 2.80 -6.19 -12.17
C LEU A 71 4.21 -5.90 -11.63
N VAL A 72 4.32 -5.53 -10.35
CA VAL A 72 5.61 -5.28 -9.69
C VAL A 72 6.47 -6.55 -9.66
N SER A 73 5.87 -7.73 -9.49
CA SER A 73 6.60 -9.00 -9.42
C SER A 73 7.35 -9.36 -10.71
N ARG A 74 7.00 -8.75 -11.84
CA ARG A 74 7.75 -8.86 -13.10
C ARG A 74 9.17 -8.27 -12.99
N PHE A 75 9.36 -7.33 -12.08
CA PHE A 75 10.65 -6.69 -11.78
C PHE A 75 11.24 -7.15 -10.44
N ARG A 76 10.38 -7.51 -9.47
CA ARG A 76 10.74 -7.99 -8.12
C ARG A 76 9.94 -9.24 -7.71
N PRO A 77 10.27 -10.42 -8.27
CA PRO A 77 9.50 -11.65 -8.03
C PRO A 77 9.44 -12.05 -6.55
N ASP A 78 10.47 -11.69 -5.78
CA ASP A 78 10.60 -11.97 -4.35
C ASP A 78 9.51 -11.30 -3.49
N LEU A 79 8.85 -10.25 -4.01
CA LEU A 79 7.77 -9.56 -3.32
C LEU A 79 6.40 -10.23 -3.48
N TYR A 80 6.20 -11.13 -4.45
CA TYR A 80 4.85 -11.64 -4.71
C TYR A 80 4.34 -12.54 -3.58
N ALA A 81 5.01 -13.67 -3.36
CA ALA A 81 4.54 -14.68 -2.41
C ALA A 81 4.39 -14.16 -0.96
N PRO A 82 5.30 -13.32 -0.42
CA PRO A 82 5.17 -12.83 0.96
C PRO A 82 4.07 -11.78 1.18
N PHE A 83 3.57 -11.13 0.11
CA PHE A 83 2.70 -9.94 0.25
C PHE A 83 1.37 -10.04 -0.50
N ILE A 84 1.12 -11.10 -1.28
CA ILE A 84 -0.12 -11.25 -2.05
C ILE A 84 -1.35 -11.30 -1.14
N GLU A 85 -1.33 -12.07 -0.05
CA GLU A 85 -2.44 -12.17 0.90
C GLU A 85 -2.75 -10.81 1.55
N LEU A 86 -1.71 -10.07 1.96
CA LEU A 86 -1.85 -8.70 2.46
C LEU A 86 -2.50 -7.80 1.41
N CYS A 87 -2.04 -7.84 0.16
CA CYS A 87 -2.54 -6.97 -0.90
C CYS A 87 -4.02 -7.25 -1.22
N GLU A 88 -4.41 -8.51 -1.29
CA GLU A 88 -5.81 -8.90 -1.49
C GLU A 88 -6.69 -8.48 -0.30
N LYS A 89 -6.20 -8.63 0.93
CA LYS A 89 -6.88 -8.16 2.13
C LYS A 89 -7.03 -6.64 2.14
N ALA A 90 -5.94 -5.91 1.94
CA ALA A 90 -5.94 -4.45 1.95
C ALA A 90 -6.78 -3.85 0.82
N THR A 91 -6.91 -4.53 -0.33
CA THR A 91 -7.84 -4.11 -1.39
C THR A 91 -9.29 -4.03 -0.89
N ARG A 92 -9.70 -4.92 0.03
CA ARG A 92 -11.05 -4.90 0.62
C ARG A 92 -11.27 -3.70 1.54
N TYR A 93 -10.25 -3.26 2.28
CA TYR A 93 -10.31 -2.05 3.12
C TYR A 93 -10.77 -0.82 2.33
N TYR A 94 -10.26 -0.68 1.10
CA TYR A 94 -10.63 0.42 0.24
C TYR A 94 -12.09 0.34 -0.27
N ILE A 95 -12.57 -0.86 -0.58
CA ILE A 95 -13.96 -1.05 -1.04
C ILE A 95 -14.93 -0.74 0.10
N GLU A 96 -14.66 -1.29 1.28
CA GLU A 96 -15.49 -1.12 2.49
C GLU A 96 -15.51 0.34 2.97
N SER A 97 -14.43 1.10 2.74
CA SER A 97 -14.43 2.55 3.01
C SER A 97 -15.36 3.36 2.10
N ARG A 98 -15.81 2.82 0.95
CA ARG A 98 -16.53 3.59 -0.09
C ARG A 98 -18.02 3.26 -0.26
N TYR A 99 -18.52 2.10 0.16
CA TYR A 99 -19.91 1.66 -0.10
C TYR A 99 -20.41 0.59 0.89
N PRO A 100 -21.72 0.53 1.29
CA PRO A 100 -22.81 1.54 1.30
C PRO A 100 -23.31 1.81 2.77
N PRO A 101 -24.45 2.49 3.05
CA PRO A 101 -24.69 3.17 4.34
C PRO A 101 -24.81 2.17 5.49
N GLY A 102 -23.88 2.26 6.43
CA GLY A 102 -23.80 1.42 7.60
C GLY A 102 -22.74 1.98 8.56
N PRO A 103 -22.62 1.43 9.78
CA PRO A 103 -21.49 1.78 10.63
C PRO A 103 -20.17 1.45 9.90
N PRO A 104 -19.09 2.20 10.16
CA PRO A 104 -17.78 1.88 9.64
C PRO A 104 -17.39 0.43 9.96
N ALA A 105 -16.62 -0.19 9.08
CA ALA A 105 -16.05 -1.50 9.35
C ALA A 105 -15.22 -1.46 10.64
N VAL A 106 -15.31 -2.52 11.45
CA VAL A 106 -14.46 -2.66 12.63
C VAL A 106 -13.61 -3.88 12.39
N TYR A 107 -12.30 -3.67 12.36
CA TYR A 107 -11.32 -4.74 12.19
C TYR A 107 -10.68 -5.05 13.54
N ASP A 108 -10.24 -6.28 13.72
CA ASP A 108 -9.49 -6.63 14.91
C ASP A 108 -8.16 -5.84 14.96
N ARG A 109 -7.85 -5.25 16.12
CA ARG A 109 -6.69 -4.38 16.25
C ARG A 109 -5.36 -5.15 16.11
N SER A 110 -5.31 -6.41 16.51
CA SER A 110 -4.12 -7.25 16.36
C SER A 110 -3.91 -7.66 14.89
N GLU A 111 -4.99 -7.87 14.16
CA GLU A 111 -4.92 -8.04 12.70
C GLU A 111 -4.42 -6.79 12.00
N ILE A 112 -4.96 -5.61 12.34
CA ILE A 112 -4.48 -4.33 11.79
C ILE A 112 -3.00 -4.11 12.07
N LYS A 113 -2.53 -4.47 13.27
CA LYS A 113 -1.10 -4.39 13.59
C LYS A 113 -0.27 -5.27 12.68
N THR A 114 -0.72 -6.51 12.45
CA THR A 114 -0.05 -7.47 11.57
C THR A 114 0.02 -6.93 10.14
N ASP A 115 -1.08 -6.38 9.63
CA ASP A 115 -1.13 -5.81 8.28
C ASP A 115 -0.25 -4.57 8.15
N LEU A 116 -0.23 -3.69 9.17
CA LEU A 116 0.62 -2.51 9.23
C LEU A 116 2.11 -2.89 9.26
N ASP A 117 2.49 -3.91 10.02
CA ASP A 117 3.87 -4.41 10.06
C ASP A 117 4.33 -4.99 8.72
N LEU A 118 3.45 -5.77 8.07
CA LEU A 118 3.74 -6.29 6.73
C LEU A 118 3.80 -5.18 5.69
N ALA A 119 2.96 -4.15 5.79
CA ALA A 119 3.00 -2.98 4.93
C ALA A 119 4.32 -2.21 5.07
N TRP A 120 4.77 -1.96 6.31
CA TRP A 120 6.11 -1.39 6.57
C TRP A 120 7.23 -2.22 5.96
N ARG A 121 7.15 -3.55 6.10
CA ARG A 121 8.13 -4.47 5.50
C ARG A 121 8.15 -4.36 3.97
N LEU A 122 6.99 -4.35 3.32
CA LEU A 122 6.88 -4.18 1.87
C LEU A 122 7.46 -2.84 1.42
N VAL A 123 7.08 -1.75 2.08
CA VAL A 123 7.57 -0.39 1.80
C VAL A 123 9.09 -0.32 1.90
N LYS A 124 9.67 -0.88 2.96
CA LYS A 124 11.12 -0.93 3.16
C LYS A 124 11.82 -1.67 2.01
N LEU A 125 11.33 -2.85 1.62
CA LEU A 125 11.90 -3.64 0.53
C LEU A 125 11.78 -2.96 -0.84
N ILE A 126 10.74 -2.15 -1.06
CA ILE A 126 10.58 -1.35 -2.27
C ILE A 126 11.64 -0.23 -2.30
N ARG A 127 11.84 0.48 -1.18
CA ARG A 127 12.82 1.58 -1.05
C ARG A 127 14.27 1.13 -1.15
N GLU A 128 14.58 -0.07 -0.70
CA GLU A 128 15.94 -0.66 -0.77
C GLU A 128 16.31 -1.15 -2.18
N SER A 129 15.44 -0.96 -3.18
CA SER A 129 15.76 -1.30 -4.56
C SER A 129 16.81 -0.34 -5.14
N PRO A 130 17.88 -0.84 -5.78
CA PRO A 130 18.93 -0.02 -6.39
C PRO A 130 18.46 0.76 -7.63
#